data_AF-A0A354DGZ7-F1
#
_entry.id   AF-A0A354DGZ7-F1
#
_cell.length_a   1.000
_cell.length_b   1.000
_cell.length_c   1.000
_cell.angle_alpha   90.00
_cell.angle_beta   90.00
_cell.angle_gamma   90.00
#
_symmetry.space_group_name_H-M   'P 1'
#
loop_
_entity.id
_entity.type
_entity.pdbx_description
1 polymer ?
#
loop_
_entity_poly.entity_id
_entity_poly.type
_entity_poly.pdbx_seq_one_letter_code
_entity_poly.pdbx_strand_id
1 'polypeptide(L)'
;MSHLLLAPVTKIKGIGEEKALELKNLKIETLQDLIEHFPYRYEDYQIRDLSEVQDGEKVTVAGVIYGEPVVRFYGRQKSRITVKVVVDQVVVTAVWFNQHFLKNQLAPGKEIRITGKFERSRLQITVNSHSFKTSQAPVGEETIQP
;
A
#
# COMPACT_ATOMS: atom_id res chain seq x y z
N MET A 1 -6.28 1.28 38.96
CA MET A 1 -6.59 0.92 37.55
C MET A 1 -5.52 1.46 36.57
N SER A 2 -4.24 1.52 36.95
CA SER A 2 -3.16 2.15 36.15
C SER A 2 -2.04 1.20 35.73
N HIS A 3 -2.08 -0.08 36.13
CA HIS A 3 -0.95 -1.00 35.97
C HIS A 3 -0.77 -1.57 34.55
N LEU A 4 -1.73 -1.34 33.64
CA LEU A 4 -1.66 -1.85 32.28
C LEU A 4 -0.72 -1.04 31.39
N LEU A 5 -0.60 0.27 31.61
CA LEU A 5 0.24 1.14 30.78
C LEU A 5 1.74 0.85 30.95
N LEU A 6 2.15 0.44 32.16
CA LEU A 6 3.52 0.03 32.46
C LEU A 6 3.82 -1.43 32.10
N ALA A 7 2.82 -2.20 31.64
CA ALA A 7 3.06 -3.57 31.27
C ALA A 7 3.90 -3.65 29.97
N PRO A 8 4.76 -4.66 29.84
CA PRO A 8 5.66 -4.78 28.70
C PRO A 8 4.88 -5.07 27.42
N VAL A 9 5.40 -4.56 26.29
CA VAL A 9 4.81 -4.76 24.95
C VAL A 9 4.68 -6.24 24.56
N THR A 10 5.47 -7.14 25.16
CA THR A 10 5.41 -8.59 24.93
C THR A 10 4.08 -9.24 25.37
N LYS A 11 3.26 -8.56 26.19
CA LYS A 11 1.91 -9.05 26.51
C LYS A 11 0.92 -8.91 25.35
N ILE A 12 1.25 -8.14 24.32
CA ILE A 12 0.37 -7.92 23.17
C ILE A 12 0.47 -9.12 22.21
N LYS A 13 -0.69 -9.70 21.88
CA LYS A 13 -0.79 -10.78 20.89
C LYS A 13 -0.26 -10.29 19.54
N GLY A 14 0.78 -10.95 19.01
CA GLY A 14 1.41 -10.60 17.74
C GLY A 14 2.79 -9.92 17.87
N ILE A 15 3.23 -9.63 19.10
CA ILE A 15 4.60 -9.19 19.42
C ILE A 15 5.38 -10.40 19.96
N GLY A 16 6.18 -11.01 19.08
CA GLY A 16 7.16 -12.04 19.45
C GLY A 16 8.50 -11.43 19.89
N GLU A 17 9.48 -12.28 20.20
CA GLU A 17 10.80 -11.85 20.68
C GLU A 17 11.53 -10.94 19.67
N GLU A 18 11.45 -11.25 18.39
CA GLU A 18 12.09 -10.45 17.31
C GLU A 18 11.52 -9.02 17.25
N LYS A 19 10.19 -8.89 17.21
CA LYS A 19 9.53 -7.57 17.22
C LYS A 19 9.75 -6.82 18.53
N ALA A 20 9.80 -7.52 19.66
CA ALA A 20 10.09 -6.89 20.94
C ALA A 20 11.51 -6.30 20.96
N LEU A 21 12.48 -6.96 20.31
CA LEU A 21 13.83 -6.45 20.15
C LEU A 21 13.88 -5.20 19.24
N GLU A 22 13.14 -5.20 18.14
CA GLU A 22 12.98 -4.03 17.27
C GLU A 22 12.36 -2.84 18.00
N LEU A 23 11.28 -3.07 18.76
CA LEU A 23 10.63 -2.05 19.59
C LEU A 23 11.57 -1.51 20.66
N LYS A 24 12.36 -2.38 21.29
CA LYS A 24 13.39 -1.97 22.26
C LYS A 24 14.46 -1.07 21.63
N ASN A 25 14.87 -1.35 20.39
CA ASN A 25 15.80 -0.48 19.66
C ASN A 25 15.19 0.92 19.39
N LEU A 26 13.86 1.00 19.27
CA LEU A 26 13.10 2.25 19.19
C LEU A 26 12.82 2.89 20.57
N LYS A 27 13.36 2.31 21.66
CA LYS A 27 13.11 2.69 23.06
C LYS A 27 11.65 2.55 23.52
N ILE A 28 10.93 1.60 22.92
CA ILE A 28 9.55 1.27 23.26
C ILE A 28 9.55 -0.02 24.06
N GLU A 29 9.37 0.07 25.39
CA GLU A 29 9.39 -1.11 26.28
C GLU A 29 8.01 -1.38 26.90
N THR A 30 7.23 -0.33 27.12
CA THR A 30 5.92 -0.39 27.76
C THR A 30 4.77 -0.11 26.80
N LEU A 31 3.56 -0.50 27.20
CA LEU A 31 2.32 -0.15 26.49
C LEU A 31 2.14 1.37 26.36
N GLN A 32 2.58 2.14 27.36
CA GLN A 32 2.56 3.60 27.31
C GLN A 32 3.45 4.13 26.18
N ASP A 33 4.71 3.68 26.11
CA ASP A 33 5.65 4.11 25.07
C ASP A 33 5.10 3.80 23.67
N LEU A 34 4.41 2.66 23.52
CA LEU A 34 3.84 2.25 22.25
C LEU A 34 2.67 3.16 21.81
N ILE A 35 1.80 3.56 22.74
CA ILE A 35 0.66 4.44 22.45
C ILE A 35 1.12 5.87 22.18
N GLU A 36 2.15 6.34 22.89
CA GLU A 36 2.72 7.68 22.72
C GLU A 36 3.68 7.78 21.53
N HIS A 37 4.01 6.66 20.88
CA HIS A 37 4.84 6.64 19.68
C HIS A 37 4.04 7.03 18.43
N PHE A 38 3.83 8.33 18.25
CA PHE A 38 3.10 8.87 17.11
C PHE A 38 3.84 8.65 15.78
N PRO A 39 3.11 8.34 14.68
CA PRO A 39 3.69 8.25 13.35
C PRO A 39 4.38 9.56 12.92
N TYR A 40 5.58 9.45 12.36
CA TYR A 40 6.30 10.60 11.80
C TYR A 40 5.57 11.24 10.61
N ARG A 41 4.83 10.44 9.83
CA ARG A 41 4.03 10.88 8.69
C ARG A 41 2.77 10.06 8.60
N TYR A 42 1.63 10.76 8.46
CA TYR A 42 0.39 10.16 8.02
C TYR A 42 0.36 10.11 6.50
N GLU A 43 0.12 8.93 5.94
CA GLU A 43 -0.11 8.79 4.50
C GLU A 43 -1.61 8.80 4.25
N ASP A 44 -2.08 9.77 3.47
CA ASP A 44 -3.45 9.78 2.98
C ASP A 44 -3.56 8.82 1.79
N TYR A 45 -4.50 7.89 1.92
CA TYR A 45 -4.80 6.88 0.91
C TYR A 45 -6.14 7.12 0.24
N GLN A 46 -6.82 8.25 0.45
CA GLN A 46 -8.10 8.54 -0.18
C GLN A 46 -8.06 8.38 -1.70
N ILE A 47 -9.13 7.77 -2.24
CA ILE A 47 -9.26 7.59 -3.69
C ILE A 47 -9.53 8.97 -4.29
N ARG A 48 -8.70 9.36 -5.27
CA ARG A 48 -8.82 10.65 -5.96
C ARG A 48 -9.08 10.44 -7.44
N ASP A 49 -9.84 11.34 -8.03
CA ASP A 49 -10.09 11.36 -9.48
C ASP A 49 -8.80 11.74 -10.22
N LEU A 50 -8.46 10.99 -11.27
CA LEU A 50 -7.27 11.23 -12.09
C LEU A 50 -7.27 12.60 -12.79
N SER A 51 -8.44 13.21 -13.00
CA SER A 51 -8.58 14.50 -13.68
C SER A 51 -8.07 15.68 -12.83
N GLU A 52 -8.18 15.57 -11.51
CA GLU A 52 -7.83 16.60 -10.53
C GLU A 52 -6.36 16.52 -10.05
N VAL A 53 -5.66 15.45 -10.42
CA VAL A 53 -4.30 15.16 -9.94
C VAL A 53 -3.26 15.86 -10.81
N GLN A 54 -2.27 16.46 -10.16
CA GLN A 54 -1.17 17.13 -10.84
C GLN A 54 -0.12 16.13 -11.35
N ASP A 55 0.62 16.50 -12.39
CA ASP A 55 1.70 15.67 -12.91
C ASP A 55 2.79 15.48 -11.85
N GLY A 56 3.15 14.22 -11.60
CA GLY A 56 4.16 13.83 -10.63
C GLY A 56 3.66 13.71 -9.18
N GLU A 57 2.38 13.93 -8.93
CA GLU A 57 1.78 13.80 -7.59
C GLU A 57 1.56 12.32 -7.22
N LYS A 58 1.56 12.03 -5.91
CA LYS A 58 1.17 10.72 -5.39
C LYS A 58 -0.36 10.63 -5.37
N VAL A 59 -0.91 9.60 -6.01
CA VAL A 59 -2.35 9.34 -6.08
C VAL A 59 -2.67 7.93 -5.63
N THR A 60 -3.85 7.75 -5.04
CA THR A 60 -4.48 6.45 -4.85
C THR A 60 -5.70 6.36 -5.75
N VAL A 61 -5.78 5.31 -6.57
CA VAL A 61 -6.90 5.06 -7.47
C VAL A 61 -7.37 3.62 -7.38
N ALA A 62 -8.65 3.39 -7.68
CA ALA A 62 -9.26 2.06 -7.79
C ALA A 62 -9.66 1.81 -9.24
N GLY A 63 -9.43 0.59 -9.73
CA GLY A 63 -9.73 0.26 -11.11
C GLY A 63 -9.74 -1.24 -11.37
N VAL A 64 -10.02 -1.59 -12.63
CA VAL A 64 -10.08 -2.97 -13.09
C VAL A 64 -8.91 -3.25 -14.03
N ILE A 65 -8.20 -4.35 -13.78
CA ILE A 65 -7.13 -4.80 -14.67
C ILE A 65 -7.75 -5.21 -16.01
N TYR A 66 -7.33 -4.57 -17.10
CA TYR A 66 -7.85 -4.83 -18.44
C TYR A 66 -6.86 -5.61 -19.30
N GLY A 67 -5.56 -5.26 -19.22
CA GLY A 67 -4.52 -5.90 -20.03
C GLY A 67 -3.78 -7.01 -19.28
N GLU A 68 -3.18 -7.93 -20.05
CA GLU A 68 -2.25 -8.91 -19.49
C GLU A 68 -0.95 -8.24 -18.97
N PRO A 69 -0.38 -8.73 -17.86
CA PRO A 69 0.87 -8.21 -17.32
C PRO A 69 2.06 -8.57 -18.19
N VAL A 70 2.75 -7.54 -18.69
CA VAL A 70 4.00 -7.68 -19.43
C VAL A 70 5.17 -7.52 -18.47
N VAL A 71 5.97 -8.57 -18.31
CA VAL A 71 7.18 -8.55 -17.49
C VAL A 71 8.41 -8.39 -18.38
N ARG A 72 9.26 -7.41 -18.08
CA ARG A 72 10.57 -7.24 -18.71
C ARG A 72 11.67 -7.28 -17.66
N PHE A 73 12.73 -8.04 -17.93
CA PHE A 73 13.92 -8.10 -17.10
C PHE A 73 15.01 -7.23 -17.73
N TYR A 74 15.70 -6.45 -16.90
CA TYR A 74 16.81 -5.59 -17.27
C TYR A 74 18.03 -6.01 -16.44
N GLY A 75 18.87 -6.87 -17.02
CA GLY A 75 20.01 -7.44 -16.31
C GLY A 75 19.61 -8.35 -15.13
N ARG A 76 20.52 -8.54 -14.18
CA ARG A 76 20.48 -9.67 -13.23
C ARG A 76 19.45 -9.55 -12.11
N GLN A 77 18.96 -8.35 -11.80
CA GLN A 77 18.01 -8.14 -10.68
C GLN A 77 16.94 -7.06 -10.92
N LYS A 78 16.96 -6.34 -12.05
CA LYS A 78 15.94 -5.32 -12.30
C LYS A 78 14.81 -5.92 -13.12
N SER A 79 13.58 -5.79 -12.66
CA SER A 79 12.40 -6.19 -13.43
C SER A 79 11.39 -5.05 -13.49
N ARG A 80 10.58 -5.04 -14.54
CA ARG A 80 9.47 -4.11 -14.71
C ARG A 80 8.25 -4.88 -15.16
N ILE A 81 7.18 -4.84 -14.37
CA ILE A 81 5.86 -5.26 -14.80
C ILE A 81 5.09 -4.04 -15.29
N THR A 82 4.36 -4.21 -16.39
CA THR A 82 3.46 -3.20 -16.92
C THR A 82 2.10 -3.81 -17.21
N VAL A 83 1.04 -3.19 -16.69
CA VAL A 83 -0.35 -3.62 -16.85
C VAL A 83 -1.23 -2.44 -17.20
N LYS A 84 -2.20 -2.64 -18.08
CA LYS A 84 -3.26 -1.64 -18.34
C LYS A 84 -4.39 -1.82 -17.34
N VAL A 85 -4.74 -0.75 -16.64
CA VAL A 85 -5.83 -0.69 -15.67
C VAL A 85 -6.82 0.37 -16.13
N VAL A 86 -8.11 0.05 -16.11
CA VAL A 86 -9.18 1.02 -16.32
C VAL A 86 -9.51 1.61 -14.97
N VAL A 87 -9.28 2.91 -14.82
CA VAL A 87 -9.61 3.70 -13.63
C VAL A 87 -10.66 4.70 -14.05
N ASP A 88 -11.82 4.66 -13.40
CA ASP A 88 -13.03 5.39 -13.78
C ASP A 88 -13.43 5.10 -15.24
N GLN A 89 -12.92 5.89 -16.18
CA GLN A 89 -13.14 5.75 -17.63
C GLN A 89 -11.85 5.91 -18.45
N VAL A 90 -10.70 6.00 -17.78
CA VAL A 90 -9.38 6.23 -18.40
C VAL A 90 -8.53 4.99 -18.29
N VAL A 91 -7.89 4.61 -19.39
CA VAL A 91 -6.91 3.51 -19.39
C VAL A 91 -5.57 4.08 -18.94
N VAL A 92 -5.11 3.67 -17.76
CA VAL A 92 -3.80 4.02 -17.23
C VAL A 92 -2.85 2.83 -17.26
N THR A 93 -1.57 3.12 -17.43
CA THR A 93 -0.50 2.12 -17.40
C THR A 93 0.08 2.04 -16.00
N ALA A 94 -0.22 0.97 -15.27
CA ALA A 94 0.36 0.71 -13.96
C ALA A 94 1.70 -0.02 -14.12
N VAL A 95 2.74 0.51 -13.45
CA VAL A 95 4.12 0.01 -13.56
C VAL A 95 4.66 -0.35 -12.19
N TRP A 96 5.13 -1.59 -12.05
CA TRP A 96 5.84 -2.07 -10.86
C TRP A 96 7.29 -2.34 -11.20
N PHE A 97 8.20 -1.83 -10.38
CA PHE A 97 9.63 -2.14 -10.48
C PHE A 97 10.00 -3.23 -9.47
N ASN A 98 10.82 -4.17 -9.91
CA ASN A 98 11.38 -5.26 -9.09
C ASN A 98 10.36 -6.20 -8.42
N GLN A 99 9.11 -6.20 -8.88
CA GLN A 99 8.03 -7.02 -8.32
C GLN A 99 7.53 -8.06 -9.33
N HIS A 100 8.45 -8.79 -9.99
CA HIS A 100 8.12 -9.79 -11.01
C HIS A 100 7.18 -10.91 -10.51
N PHE A 101 7.16 -11.19 -9.20
CA PHE A 101 6.29 -12.18 -8.57
C PHE A 101 4.79 -11.83 -8.65
N LEU A 102 4.44 -10.55 -8.89
CA LEU A 102 3.04 -10.11 -9.01
C LEU A 102 2.37 -10.52 -10.33
N LYS A 103 3.13 -11.02 -11.30
CA LYS A 103 2.61 -11.40 -12.63
C LYS A 103 1.34 -12.25 -12.55
N ASN A 104 1.33 -13.26 -11.68
CA ASN A 104 0.20 -14.19 -11.56
C ASN A 104 -0.99 -13.59 -10.79
N GLN A 105 -0.75 -12.57 -9.97
CA GLN A 105 -1.79 -11.90 -9.20
C GLN A 105 -2.54 -10.88 -10.04
N LEU A 106 -1.83 -10.20 -10.95
CA LEU A 106 -2.33 -9.15 -11.85
C LEU A 106 -3.08 -9.72 -13.06
N ALA A 107 -4.15 -10.48 -12.82
CA ALA A 107 -4.97 -11.06 -13.88
C ALA A 107 -6.04 -10.06 -14.38
N PRO A 108 -6.38 -10.07 -15.67
CA PRO A 108 -7.52 -9.32 -16.22
C PRO A 108 -8.82 -9.59 -15.47
N GLY A 109 -9.67 -8.57 -15.34
CA GLY A 109 -10.96 -8.60 -14.66
C GLY A 109 -10.89 -8.41 -13.14
N LYS A 110 -9.71 -8.38 -12.53
CA LYS A 110 -9.57 -8.14 -11.08
C LYS A 110 -9.65 -6.65 -10.75
N GLU A 111 -10.40 -6.33 -9.70
CA GLU A 111 -10.36 -5.01 -9.05
C GLU A 111 -9.07 -4.85 -8.24
N ILE A 112 -8.39 -3.73 -8.45
CA ILE A 112 -7.14 -3.39 -7.78
C ILE A 112 -7.19 -1.92 -7.35
N ARG A 113 -6.70 -1.66 -6.14
CA ARG A 113 -6.37 -0.32 -5.66
C ARG A 113 -4.87 -0.13 -5.75
N ILE A 114 -4.44 0.91 -6.45
CA ILE A 114 -3.03 1.22 -6.67
C ILE A 114 -2.74 2.60 -6.08
N THR A 115 -1.60 2.70 -5.39
CA THR A 115 -1.08 3.96 -4.86
C THR A 115 0.32 4.18 -5.40
N GLY A 116 0.54 5.34 -6.00
CA GLY A 116 1.78 5.58 -6.71
C GLY A 116 1.90 6.99 -7.25
N LYS A 117 3.02 7.26 -7.91
CA LYS A 117 3.27 8.54 -8.59
C LYS A 117 2.57 8.53 -9.94
N PHE A 118 1.70 9.51 -10.20
CA PHE A 118 1.03 9.66 -11.48
C PHE A 118 1.85 10.55 -12.43
N GLU A 119 2.07 10.07 -13.64
CA GLU A 119 2.67 10.81 -14.76
C GLU A 119 1.57 11.04 -15.81
N ARG A 120 1.01 12.25 -15.80
CA ARG A 120 -0.12 12.67 -16.65
C ARG A 120 0.25 12.65 -18.13
N SER A 121 1.48 13.04 -18.47
CA SER A 121 2.00 13.05 -19.85
C SER A 121 1.99 11.68 -20.53
N ARG A 122 2.09 10.59 -19.74
CA ARG A 122 2.15 9.20 -20.24
C ARG A 122 0.94 8.36 -19.83
N LEU A 123 0.01 8.93 -19.07
CA LEU A 123 -1.08 8.22 -18.39
C LEU A 123 -0.54 6.98 -17.65
N GLN A 124 0.53 7.18 -16.88
CA GLN A 124 1.25 6.11 -16.23
C GLN A 124 1.26 6.32 -14.72
N ILE A 125 1.05 5.25 -13.95
CA ILE A 125 1.22 5.25 -12.50
C ILE A 125 2.40 4.35 -12.17
N THR A 126 3.44 4.93 -11.57
CA THR A 126 4.52 4.15 -10.96
C THR A 126 4.06 3.73 -9.56
N VAL A 127 3.78 2.44 -9.40
CA VAL A 127 3.10 1.89 -8.23
C VAL A 127 4.08 1.66 -7.08
N ASN A 128 3.79 2.27 -5.93
CA ASN A 128 4.53 2.07 -4.68
C ASN A 128 3.85 1.02 -3.79
N SER A 129 2.52 1.06 -3.72
CA SER A 129 1.70 0.13 -2.95
C SER A 129 0.46 -0.27 -3.75
N HIS A 130 -0.02 -1.50 -3.54
CA HIS A 130 -1.24 -1.99 -4.15
C HIS A 130 -1.98 -2.90 -3.17
N SER A 131 -3.30 -2.95 -3.30
CA SER A 131 -4.14 -3.93 -2.63
C SER A 131 -5.17 -4.46 -3.61
N PHE A 132 -5.44 -5.75 -3.53
CA PHE A 132 -6.52 -6.39 -4.27
C PHE A 132 -7.76 -6.36 -3.39
N LYS A 133 -8.91 -6.05 -3.98
CA LYS A 133 -10.19 -6.24 -3.29
C LYS A 133 -10.40 -7.75 -3.15
N THR A 134 -10.13 -8.29 -1.97
CA THR A 134 -10.43 -9.70 -1.71
C THR A 134 -11.96 -9.86 -1.66
N SER A 135 -12.51 -10.92 -2.23
CA SER A 135 -13.97 -11.13 -2.27
C SER A 135 -14.59 -11.46 -0.90
N GLN A 136 -13.82 -11.37 0.19
CA GLN A 136 -14.27 -11.54 1.57
C GLN A 136 -13.48 -10.63 2.53
N ALA A 137 -14.00 -9.43 2.80
CA ALA A 137 -13.72 -8.71 4.04
C ALA A 137 -15.00 -7.93 4.44
N PRO A 138 -15.37 -7.92 5.73
CA PRO A 138 -16.64 -7.36 6.18
C PRO A 138 -16.65 -5.84 5.94
N VAL A 139 -17.83 -5.36 5.54
CA VAL A 139 -18.19 -3.94 5.51
C VAL A 139 -18.06 -3.41 6.93
N GLY A 140 -17.07 -2.56 7.19
CA GLY A 140 -16.95 -1.91 8.48
C GLY A 140 -15.52 -1.44 8.78
N GLU A 141 -15.10 -0.36 8.12
CA GLU A 141 -14.11 0.58 8.65
C GLU A 141 -14.22 1.87 7.83
N GLU A 142 -15.35 2.58 8.02
CA GLU A 142 -15.34 4.03 7.92
C GLU A 142 -14.39 4.52 9.04
N THR A 143 -13.11 4.67 8.71
CA THR A 143 -12.15 5.28 9.62
C THR A 143 -12.53 6.76 9.76
N ILE A 144 -13.37 7.05 10.75
CA ILE A 144 -13.53 8.37 11.34
C ILE A 144 -12.19 8.69 12.00
N GLN A 145 -11.45 9.65 11.44
CA GLN A 145 -10.31 10.25 12.13
C GLN A 145 -10.85 11.41 12.99
N PRO A 146 -10.63 11.41 14.32
CA PRO A 146 -10.67 12.64 15.10
C PRO A 146 -9.45 13.53 14.81
#